data_AF-A0A6C0LDE8-F1
#
_entry.id   AF-A0A6C0LDE8-F1
#
_cell.length_a   1.000
_cell.length_b   1.000
_cell.length_c   1.000
_cell.angle_alpha   90.00
_cell.angle_beta   90.00
_cell.angle_gamma   90.00
#
_symmetry.space_group_name_H-M   'P 1'
#
loop_
_entity.id
_entity.type
_entity.pdbx_description
1 polymer ?
#
loop_
_entity_poly.entity_id
_entity_poly.type
_entity_poly.pdbx_seq_one_letter_code
_entity_poly.pdbx_strand_id
1 'polypeptide(L)'
;MNAIIDKYEKYTVHTIENAEFTGVYDLMVHAPSEKPTDNPYGFICNYHFYIKYGDKVYVDVIWVGEIVISFAELQKNQYLKHHYDLSLLLTNDKDKNVVIEYNKDDSEHHTHGQYGKKRFWSFNTAYPETSFLINNIMNTNGSVMMIKNFSNKCYYKINPYDLVNMEYSSQEELNTFNNNYMLNVPEIVNKVFNNMYNYYNNIAIDYNIKIMEKEIEELSEIFQDKKNLINLVALSDKEGMNSDVLTTIYKYLVSSEGNLRYNKIINKLTDCKNKLEINTQILSA
;
A
#
# COMPACT_ATOMS: atom_id res chain seq x y z
N MET A 1 -24.64 -0.48 -0.64
CA MET A 1 -23.39 -1.26 -0.52
C MET A 1 -23.50 -2.16 0.70
N ASN A 2 -23.20 -3.45 0.58
CA ASN A 2 -23.12 -4.36 1.73
C ASN A 2 -21.72 -4.27 2.34
N ALA A 3 -21.62 -4.36 3.68
CA ALA A 3 -20.36 -4.24 4.38
C ALA A 3 -20.28 -5.15 5.60
N ILE A 4 -19.08 -5.63 5.90
CA ILE A 4 -18.71 -6.15 7.22
C ILE A 4 -18.26 -4.96 8.06
N ILE A 5 -18.71 -4.89 9.32
CA ILE A 5 -18.52 -3.72 10.18
C ILE A 5 -17.88 -4.15 11.49
N ASP A 6 -16.68 -3.64 11.76
CA ASP A 6 -15.97 -3.81 13.02
C ASP A 6 -15.93 -2.47 13.77
N LYS A 7 -16.49 -2.44 14.98
CA LYS A 7 -16.61 -1.21 15.78
C LYS A 7 -15.51 -1.15 16.84
N TYR A 8 -14.86 0.01 16.91
CA TYR A 8 -13.88 0.36 17.93
C TYR A 8 -14.36 1.60 18.69
N GLU A 9 -13.68 1.93 19.79
CA GLU A 9 -14.07 3.05 20.66
C GLU A 9 -14.09 4.39 19.91
N LYS A 10 -13.10 4.63 19.03
CA LYS A 10 -12.92 5.91 18.32
C LYS A 10 -13.33 5.90 16.84
N TYR A 11 -13.45 4.72 16.24
CA TYR A 11 -13.69 4.56 14.81
C TYR A 11 -14.41 3.25 14.50
N THR A 12 -14.99 3.18 13.31
CA THR A 12 -15.61 1.98 12.75
C THR A 12 -14.90 1.61 11.46
N VAL A 13 -14.56 0.34 11.29
CA VAL A 13 -13.94 -0.19 10.07
C VAL A 13 -15.02 -0.87 9.24
N HIS A 14 -15.08 -0.52 7.96
CA HIS A 14 -16.05 -1.03 7.00
C HIS A 14 -15.31 -1.74 5.88
N THR A 15 -15.60 -3.03 5.69
CA THR A 15 -15.12 -3.79 4.54
C THR A 15 -16.26 -3.94 3.54
N ILE A 16 -16.15 -3.27 2.40
CA ILE A 16 -17.19 -3.17 1.37
C ILE A 16 -16.72 -3.92 0.11
N GLU A 17 -17.18 -5.15 -0.05
CA GLU A 17 -16.68 -6.08 -1.08
C GLU A 17 -16.74 -5.55 -2.54
N ASN A 18 -17.74 -4.74 -2.84
CA ASN A 18 -18.00 -4.25 -4.20
C ASN A 18 -17.48 -2.81 -4.44
N ALA A 19 -16.67 -2.26 -3.54
CA ALA A 19 -16.12 -0.93 -3.66
C ALA A 19 -14.59 -0.95 -3.51
N GLU A 20 -13.91 -0.15 -4.32
CA GLU A 20 -12.46 0.04 -4.26
C GLU A 20 -12.16 1.47 -3.82
N PHE A 21 -11.45 1.61 -2.71
CA PHE A 21 -10.97 2.83 -2.08
C PHE A 21 -9.49 2.99 -2.35
N THR A 22 -9.13 3.90 -3.24
CA THR A 22 -7.74 4.13 -3.61
C THR A 22 -7.43 5.61 -3.69
N GLY A 23 -6.15 5.95 -3.66
CA GLY A 23 -5.74 7.32 -3.93
C GLY A 23 -4.23 7.52 -3.92
N VAL A 24 -3.84 8.65 -4.49
CA VAL A 24 -2.49 9.19 -4.46
C VAL A 24 -2.51 10.40 -3.53
N TYR A 25 -1.60 10.42 -2.58
CA TYR A 25 -1.34 11.58 -1.72
C TYR A 25 0.14 11.94 -1.84
N ASP A 26 0.47 13.05 -2.46
CA ASP A 26 1.84 13.53 -2.55
C ASP A 26 2.09 14.56 -1.46
N LEU A 27 3.09 14.32 -0.63
CA LEU A 27 3.46 15.19 0.46
C LEU A 27 4.84 15.79 0.23
N MET A 28 4.89 17.11 0.15
CA MET A 28 6.12 17.87 0.09
C MET A 28 6.39 18.47 1.48
N VAL A 29 7.52 18.15 2.08
CA VAL A 29 7.92 18.65 3.40
C VAL A 29 9.20 19.48 3.26
N HIS A 30 9.19 20.71 3.79
CA HIS A 30 10.41 21.49 3.95
C HIS A 30 11.16 20.99 5.20
N ALA A 31 12.44 20.64 5.06
CA ALA A 31 13.26 20.31 6.22
C ALA A 31 13.38 21.53 7.16
N PRO A 32 13.47 21.33 8.48
CA PRO A 32 13.66 22.41 9.43
C PRO A 32 14.95 23.17 9.10
N SER A 33 14.91 24.51 9.17
CA SER A 33 16.14 25.28 9.21
C SER A 33 16.90 24.91 10.51
N GLU A 34 18.23 24.94 10.50
CA GLU A 34 19.05 24.69 11.70
C GLU A 34 18.79 25.72 12.83
N LYS A 35 17.94 26.73 12.60
CA LYS A 35 17.61 27.76 13.58
C LYS A 35 16.31 27.38 14.31
N PRO A 36 16.34 27.16 15.63
CA PRO A 36 15.17 26.79 16.44
C PRO A 36 14.05 27.85 16.47
N THR A 37 14.29 29.05 15.93
CA THR A 37 13.37 30.20 15.99
C THR A 37 12.55 30.41 14.73
N ASP A 38 12.85 29.69 13.64
CA ASP A 38 12.06 29.78 12.40
C ASP A 38 10.97 28.70 12.46
N ASN A 39 9.71 29.11 12.31
CA ASN A 39 8.54 28.23 12.36
C ASN A 39 8.71 27.04 11.37
N PRO A 40 8.90 25.77 11.82
CA PRO A 40 9.70 24.83 11.03
C PRO A 40 8.94 23.95 10.03
N TYR A 41 7.66 24.20 9.74
CA TYR A 41 6.87 23.26 8.94
C TYR A 41 5.92 23.96 7.96
N GLY A 42 6.43 24.25 6.77
CA GLY A 42 5.59 24.33 5.58
C GLY A 42 5.48 22.93 4.98
N PHE A 43 4.25 22.44 4.76
CA PHE A 43 4.04 21.27 3.91
C PHE A 43 3.05 21.64 2.80
N ILE A 44 3.31 21.14 1.60
CA ILE A 44 2.39 21.21 0.46
C ILE A 44 1.91 19.78 0.22
N CYS A 45 0.62 19.60 0.00
CA CYS A 45 0.09 18.30 -0.37
C CYS A 45 -0.72 18.39 -1.66
N ASN A 46 -0.61 17.35 -2.48
CA ASN A 46 -1.49 17.11 -3.61
C ASN A 46 -2.20 15.78 -3.41
N TYR A 47 -3.45 15.67 -3.85
CA TYR A 47 -4.14 14.38 -3.82
C TYR A 47 -5.06 14.15 -5.01
N HIS A 48 -5.21 12.87 -5.31
CA HIS A 48 -6.20 12.29 -6.20
C HIS A 48 -6.82 11.09 -5.51
N PHE A 49 -8.05 11.22 -5.05
CA PHE A 49 -8.76 10.17 -4.33
C PHE A 49 -9.88 9.59 -5.17
N TYR A 50 -10.05 8.28 -5.08
CA TYR A 50 -10.98 7.52 -5.90
C TYR A 50 -11.82 6.60 -5.03
N ILE A 51 -13.12 6.58 -5.27
CA ILE A 51 -13.99 5.48 -4.83
C ILE A 51 -14.64 4.90 -6.07
N LYS A 52 -14.36 3.63 -6.36
CA LYS A 52 -14.99 2.92 -7.48
C LYS A 52 -16.02 1.94 -6.95
N TYR A 53 -17.23 1.96 -7.51
CA TYR A 53 -18.31 1.03 -7.22
C TYR A 53 -18.98 0.59 -8.52
N GLY A 54 -18.74 -0.65 -8.94
CA GLY A 54 -19.12 -1.12 -10.27
C GLY A 54 -18.45 -0.26 -11.36
N ASP A 55 -19.26 0.31 -12.25
CA ASP A 55 -18.80 1.25 -13.28
C ASP A 55 -18.69 2.70 -12.77
N LYS A 56 -19.22 3.04 -11.60
CA LYS A 56 -19.21 4.41 -11.10
C LYS A 56 -17.93 4.71 -10.35
N VAL A 57 -17.34 5.88 -10.60
CA VAL A 57 -16.14 6.35 -9.92
C VAL A 57 -16.37 7.75 -9.38
N TYR A 58 -16.29 7.91 -8.07
CA TYR A 58 -16.10 9.20 -7.43
C TYR A 58 -14.62 9.56 -7.49
N VAL A 59 -14.34 10.79 -7.92
CA VAL A 59 -13.00 11.35 -8.01
C VAL A 59 -12.98 12.65 -7.21
N ASP A 60 -12.02 12.81 -6.31
CA ASP A 60 -11.78 14.05 -5.55
C ASP A 60 -10.31 14.45 -5.70
N VAL A 61 -10.09 15.63 -6.26
CA VAL A 61 -8.75 16.14 -6.59
C VAL A 61 -8.58 17.52 -5.98
N ILE A 62 -7.49 17.69 -5.23
CA ILE A 62 -7.19 18.97 -4.59
C ILE A 62 -7.09 20.08 -5.65
N TRP A 63 -7.58 21.27 -5.33
CA TRP A 63 -7.59 22.45 -6.22
C TRP A 63 -8.41 22.30 -7.52
N VAL A 64 -9.02 21.14 -7.78
CA VAL A 64 -9.87 20.90 -8.96
C VAL A 64 -11.34 20.74 -8.56
N GLY A 65 -11.61 19.90 -7.56
CA GLY A 65 -12.97 19.59 -7.09
C GLY A 65 -13.27 18.09 -7.12
N GLU A 66 -14.56 17.78 -7.08
CA GLU A 66 -15.08 16.42 -7.08
C GLU A 66 -15.98 16.15 -8.28
N ILE A 67 -16.02 14.90 -8.75
CA ILE A 67 -16.87 14.48 -9.86
C ILE A 67 -17.26 13.01 -9.72
N VAL A 68 -18.42 12.64 -10.24
CA VAL A 68 -18.87 11.24 -10.35
C VAL A 68 -18.97 10.89 -11.82
N ILE A 69 -18.10 9.99 -12.28
CA ILE A 69 -17.98 9.60 -13.69
C ILE A 69 -18.05 8.08 -13.85
N SER A 70 -18.23 7.61 -15.08
CA SER A 70 -18.05 6.19 -15.37
C SER A 70 -16.56 5.83 -15.38
N PHE A 71 -16.26 4.55 -15.16
CA PHE A 71 -14.90 4.05 -15.26
C PHE A 71 -14.38 4.26 -16.67
N ALA A 72 -15.21 4.00 -17.69
CA ALA A 72 -14.86 4.27 -19.08
C ALA A 72 -14.51 5.75 -19.35
N GLU A 73 -15.21 6.70 -18.71
CA GLU A 73 -14.89 8.12 -18.84
C GLU A 73 -13.56 8.47 -18.17
N LEU A 74 -13.30 7.93 -16.98
CA LEU A 74 -12.01 8.11 -16.29
C LEU A 74 -10.83 7.71 -17.18
N GLN A 75 -10.97 6.61 -17.94
CA GLN A 75 -9.92 6.10 -18.83
C GLN A 75 -9.59 7.04 -20.01
N LYS A 76 -10.47 7.98 -20.38
CA LYS A 76 -10.25 8.87 -21.54
C LYS A 76 -9.24 9.98 -21.24
N ASN A 77 -9.17 10.45 -20.00
CA ASN A 77 -8.21 11.47 -19.60
C ASN A 77 -6.91 10.79 -19.14
N GLN A 78 -5.87 10.86 -19.96
CA GLN A 78 -4.58 10.19 -19.70
C GLN A 78 -3.96 10.56 -18.35
N TYR A 79 -4.18 11.78 -17.85
CA TYR A 79 -3.61 12.26 -16.59
C TYR A 79 -4.35 11.68 -15.39
N LEU A 80 -5.69 11.69 -15.44
CA LEU A 80 -6.53 11.06 -14.42
C LEU A 80 -6.33 9.56 -14.40
N LYS A 81 -6.25 8.93 -15.59
CA LYS A 81 -5.94 7.50 -15.74
C LYS A 81 -4.62 7.16 -15.07
N HIS A 82 -3.55 7.94 -15.33
CA HIS A 82 -2.26 7.69 -14.71
C HIS A 82 -2.33 7.74 -13.17
N HIS A 83 -2.96 8.77 -12.60
CA HIS A 83 -3.09 8.87 -11.15
C HIS A 83 -3.96 7.76 -10.56
N TYR A 84 -4.98 7.30 -11.28
CA TYR A 84 -5.77 6.14 -10.88
C TYR A 84 -4.93 4.86 -10.90
N ASP A 85 -4.17 4.59 -11.97
CA ASP A 85 -3.28 3.42 -12.06
C ASP A 85 -2.21 3.45 -10.95
N LEU A 86 -1.62 4.61 -10.69
CA LEU A 86 -0.66 4.81 -9.60
C LEU A 86 -1.31 4.56 -8.24
N SER A 87 -2.56 4.99 -8.04
CA SER A 87 -3.30 4.75 -6.80
C SER A 87 -3.47 3.26 -6.49
N LEU A 88 -3.63 2.43 -7.52
CA LEU A 88 -3.73 0.98 -7.40
C LEU A 88 -2.40 0.34 -7.01
N LEU A 89 -1.27 0.90 -7.48
CA LEU A 89 0.07 0.43 -7.09
C LEU A 89 0.41 0.79 -5.64
N LEU A 90 -0.16 1.88 -5.12
CA LEU A 90 0.12 2.39 -3.77
C LEU A 90 -0.83 1.84 -2.71
N THR A 91 -2.05 1.46 -3.10
CA THR A 91 -3.05 0.90 -2.21
C THR A 91 -2.88 -0.62 -2.12
N ASN A 92 -2.73 -1.17 -0.92
CA ASN A 92 -2.62 -2.61 -0.75
C ASN A 92 -3.92 -3.31 -1.17
N ASP A 93 -3.81 -4.40 -1.92
CA ASP A 93 -4.94 -5.22 -2.36
C ASP A 93 -5.85 -5.68 -1.22
N LYS A 94 -5.30 -5.92 -0.02
CA LYS A 94 -6.07 -6.30 1.17
C LYS A 94 -6.88 -5.14 1.76
N ASP A 95 -6.43 -3.91 1.53
CA ASP A 95 -7.00 -2.69 2.11
C ASP A 95 -7.92 -1.94 1.14
N LYS A 96 -7.90 -2.27 -0.16
CA LYS A 96 -8.67 -1.55 -1.18
C LYS A 96 -10.17 -1.59 -0.95
N ASN A 97 -10.70 -2.59 -0.24
CA ASN A 97 -12.12 -2.69 0.07
C ASN A 97 -12.45 -2.14 1.48
N VAL A 98 -11.48 -1.54 2.16
CA VAL A 98 -11.57 -1.11 3.55
C VAL A 98 -11.63 0.41 3.64
N VAL A 99 -12.61 0.92 4.38
CA VAL A 99 -12.74 2.34 4.72
C VAL A 99 -13.01 2.49 6.22
N ILE A 100 -12.49 3.55 6.83
CA ILE A 100 -12.56 3.81 8.27
C ILE A 100 -13.41 5.05 8.50
N GLU A 101 -14.48 4.91 9.28
CA GLU A 101 -15.31 6.01 9.77
C GLU A 101 -14.83 6.46 11.15
N TYR A 102 -14.36 7.71 11.28
CA TYR A 102 -14.02 8.29 12.58
C TYR A 102 -15.20 8.97 13.24
N ASN A 103 -15.27 8.87 14.57
CA ASN A 103 -16.31 9.54 15.36
C ASN A 103 -16.29 11.05 15.13
N LYS A 104 -17.48 11.62 14.91
CA LYS A 104 -17.66 13.06 14.63
C LYS A 104 -17.27 13.96 15.80
N ASP A 105 -17.27 13.40 17.00
CA ASP A 105 -16.94 14.08 18.25
C ASP A 105 -15.46 13.96 18.63
N ASP A 106 -14.69 13.14 17.92
CA ASP A 106 -13.25 13.01 18.16
C ASP A 106 -12.48 14.14 17.46
N SER A 107 -11.96 15.07 18.27
CA SER A 107 -11.25 16.26 17.80
C SER A 107 -9.89 15.95 17.16
N GLU A 108 -9.31 14.78 17.40
CA GLU A 108 -7.96 14.42 16.93
C GLU A 108 -7.89 14.23 15.40
N HIS A 109 -9.03 13.93 14.76
CA HIS A 109 -9.11 13.56 13.34
C HIS A 109 -9.83 14.61 12.47
N HIS A 110 -10.09 15.79 13.02
CA HIS A 110 -10.61 16.92 12.25
C HIS A 110 -9.49 17.57 11.43
N THR A 111 -9.20 17.02 10.26
CA THR A 111 -8.26 17.61 9.30
C THR A 111 -8.86 18.86 8.62
N HIS A 112 -9.19 19.90 9.38
CA HIS A 112 -9.66 21.18 8.83
C HIS A 112 -8.60 21.83 7.95
N GLY A 113 -7.32 21.71 8.32
CA GLY A 113 -6.23 22.44 7.68
C GLY A 113 -5.95 22.04 6.22
N GLN A 114 -6.07 20.75 5.89
CA GLN A 114 -5.72 20.24 4.54
C GLN A 114 -6.90 20.24 3.57
N TYR A 115 -8.13 20.14 4.09
CA TYR A 115 -9.31 19.87 3.28
C TYR A 115 -10.36 20.99 3.29
N GLY A 116 -10.16 22.02 4.13
CA GLY A 116 -11.08 23.15 4.30
C GLY A 116 -12.45 22.80 4.92
N LYS A 117 -12.77 21.50 5.07
CA LYS A 117 -14.01 20.97 5.67
C LYS A 117 -13.68 19.73 6.49
N LYS A 118 -14.51 19.43 7.49
CA LYS A 118 -14.43 18.16 8.23
C LYS A 118 -14.69 16.99 7.29
N ARG A 119 -13.84 15.96 7.39
CA ARG A 119 -13.96 14.68 6.70
C ARG A 119 -13.84 13.56 7.74
N PHE A 120 -14.57 12.47 7.56
CA PHE A 120 -14.68 11.40 8.57
C PHE A 120 -14.39 10.01 8.00
N TRP A 121 -14.31 9.88 6.68
CA TRP A 121 -14.12 8.61 5.99
C TRP A 121 -12.70 8.54 5.46
N SER A 122 -11.82 7.76 6.10
CA SER A 122 -10.45 7.59 5.64
C SER A 122 -10.25 6.24 4.97
N PHE A 123 -9.19 6.15 4.17
CA PHE A 123 -8.73 4.90 3.59
C PHE A 123 -7.20 4.82 3.66
N ASN A 124 -6.69 3.62 3.47
CA ASN A 124 -5.28 3.33 3.61
C ASN A 124 -4.60 3.29 2.24
N THR A 125 -3.55 4.09 2.09
CA THR A 125 -2.69 4.06 0.89
C THR A 125 -1.28 4.45 1.30
N ALA A 126 -0.29 3.86 0.62
CA ALA A 126 1.07 4.35 0.70
C ALA A 126 1.19 5.65 -0.10
N TYR A 127 2.16 6.50 0.24
CA TYR A 127 2.17 7.85 -0.31
C TYR A 127 3.60 8.35 -0.56
N PRO A 128 3.86 9.01 -1.71
CA PRO A 128 5.14 9.67 -1.94
C PRO A 128 5.32 10.86 -0.98
N GLU A 129 6.47 10.89 -0.32
CA GLU A 129 6.91 12.02 0.48
C GLU A 129 8.21 12.57 -0.09
N THR A 130 8.17 13.81 -0.54
CA THR A 130 9.34 14.56 -1.00
C THR A 130 9.87 15.43 0.12
N SER A 131 11.11 15.18 0.52
CA SER A 131 11.83 16.02 1.48
C SER A 131 12.92 16.82 0.77
N PHE A 132 12.95 18.14 1.04
CA PHE A 132 14.03 19.01 0.57
C PHE A 132 15.10 19.08 1.65
N LEU A 133 16.22 18.41 1.42
CA LEU A 133 17.39 18.50 2.30
C LEU A 133 18.13 19.80 1.99
N ILE A 134 18.10 20.77 2.91
CA ILE A 134 19.07 21.87 2.91
C ILE A 134 20.35 21.33 3.57
N ASN A 135 21.17 20.59 2.81
CA ASN A 135 22.49 20.19 3.30
C ASN A 135 23.52 21.26 2.95
N ASN A 136 23.95 22.05 3.94
CA ASN A 136 24.99 23.08 3.81
C ASN A 136 26.41 22.54 3.46
N ILE A 137 26.58 21.23 3.25
CA ILE A 137 27.90 20.58 3.09
C ILE A 137 28.16 20.12 1.65
N MET A 138 27.13 20.02 0.81
CA MET A 138 27.31 19.75 -0.62
C MET A 138 26.37 20.64 -1.42
N ASN A 139 26.93 21.37 -2.38
CA ASN A 139 26.25 22.26 -3.31
C ASN A 139 25.36 21.47 -4.31
N THR A 140 24.48 20.62 -3.78
CA THR A 140 23.55 19.78 -4.52
C THR A 140 22.18 19.94 -3.86
N ASN A 141 21.30 20.70 -4.50
CA ASN A 141 19.88 20.73 -4.15
C ASN A 141 19.28 19.33 -4.41
N GLY A 142 19.39 18.44 -3.43
CA GLY A 142 18.83 17.10 -3.50
C GLY A 142 17.45 17.08 -2.86
N SER A 143 16.43 16.72 -3.65
CA SER A 143 15.17 16.24 -3.09
C SER A 143 15.24 14.72 -2.99
N VAL A 144 14.78 14.17 -1.86
CA VAL A 144 14.61 12.72 -1.69
C VAL A 144 13.12 12.45 -1.64
N MET A 145 12.61 11.72 -2.62
CA MET A 145 11.26 11.18 -2.59
C MET A 145 11.31 9.73 -2.14
N MET A 146 10.45 9.38 -1.19
CA MET A 146 10.31 8.01 -0.72
C MET A 146 8.84 7.69 -0.50
N ILE A 147 8.47 6.44 -0.75
CA ILE A 147 7.15 5.96 -0.35
C ILE A 147 7.15 5.77 1.16
N LYS A 148 6.20 6.45 1.82
CA LYS A 148 5.90 6.29 3.24
C LYS A 148 4.64 5.45 3.38
N ASN A 149 4.63 4.61 4.40
CA ASN A 149 3.43 3.87 4.77
C ASN A 149 2.57 4.71 5.69
N PHE A 150 1.26 4.48 5.60
CA PHE A 150 0.29 4.68 6.67
C PHE A 150 0.51 5.95 7.50
N SER A 151 -0.17 7.01 7.09
CA SER A 151 -0.53 8.08 8.01
C SER A 151 -1.99 8.42 7.78
N ASN A 152 -2.73 8.69 8.86
CA ASN A 152 -4.14 9.09 8.86
C ASN A 152 -4.33 10.44 8.16
N LYS A 153 -4.06 10.48 6.85
CA LYS A 153 -3.99 11.69 6.01
C LYS A 153 -5.02 11.68 4.91
N CYS A 154 -5.45 10.53 4.40
CA CYS A 154 -6.34 10.44 3.24
C CYS A 154 -7.79 10.29 3.68
N TYR A 155 -8.63 11.29 3.40
CA TYR A 155 -10.04 11.29 3.77
C TYR A 155 -10.92 11.68 2.59
N TYR A 156 -11.98 10.92 2.36
CA TYR A 156 -13.04 11.26 1.42
C TYR A 156 -13.95 12.33 1.99
N LYS A 157 -14.47 13.17 1.09
CA LYS A 157 -15.45 14.21 1.42
C LYS A 157 -16.87 13.66 1.55
N ILE A 158 -17.17 12.57 0.85
CA ILE A 158 -18.49 11.91 0.86
C ILE A 158 -18.51 10.73 1.83
N ASN A 159 -19.72 10.34 2.22
CA ASN A 159 -19.96 9.01 2.77
C ASN A 159 -19.90 7.99 1.60
N PRO A 160 -19.03 6.97 1.65
CA PRO A 160 -18.92 5.93 0.61
C PRO A 160 -20.24 5.28 0.22
N TYR A 161 -21.16 5.09 1.18
CA TYR A 161 -22.43 4.43 0.92
C TYR A 161 -23.36 5.24 0.00
N ASP A 162 -23.18 6.57 -0.04
CA ASP A 162 -24.02 7.46 -0.84
C ASP A 162 -23.72 7.32 -2.34
N LEU A 163 -22.50 6.89 -2.71
CA LEU A 163 -22.05 6.78 -4.10
C LEU A 163 -22.98 5.92 -4.97
N VAL A 164 -23.62 4.90 -4.39
CA VAL A 164 -24.57 4.04 -5.12
C VAL A 164 -25.69 4.86 -5.76
N ASN A 165 -26.18 5.86 -5.03
CA ASN A 165 -27.34 6.66 -5.41
C ASN A 165 -26.98 8.01 -6.03
N MET A 166 -25.69 8.40 -6.02
CA MET A 166 -25.24 9.62 -6.69
C MET A 166 -25.44 9.51 -8.21
N GLU A 167 -25.95 10.55 -8.83
CA GLU A 167 -26.04 10.65 -10.29
C GLU A 167 -24.64 10.82 -10.90
N TYR A 168 -24.49 10.39 -12.16
CA TYR A 168 -23.31 10.76 -12.93
C TYR A 168 -23.33 12.26 -13.20
N SER A 169 -22.16 12.88 -13.15
CA SER A 169 -22.01 14.28 -13.51
C SER A 169 -22.40 14.51 -14.97
N SER A 170 -23.07 15.63 -15.20
CA SER A 170 -23.42 16.11 -16.53
C SER A 170 -22.17 16.41 -17.38
N GLN A 171 -22.34 16.51 -18.70
CA GLN A 171 -21.25 16.86 -19.59
C GLN A 171 -20.66 18.25 -19.29
N GLU A 172 -21.47 19.20 -18.82
CA GLU A 172 -21.02 20.54 -18.43
C GLU A 172 -20.11 20.50 -17.19
N GLU A 173 -20.52 19.73 -16.18
CA GLU A 173 -19.70 19.51 -14.97
C GLU A 173 -18.39 18.79 -15.32
N LEU A 174 -18.45 17.78 -16.19
CA LEU A 174 -17.26 17.08 -16.69
C LEU A 174 -16.30 18.00 -17.44
N ASN A 175 -16.82 18.86 -18.32
CA ASN A 175 -16.00 19.84 -19.05
C ASN A 175 -15.36 20.85 -18.09
N THR A 176 -16.12 21.31 -17.10
CA THR A 176 -15.62 22.23 -16.06
C THR A 176 -14.52 21.57 -15.23
N PHE A 177 -14.74 20.34 -14.79
CA PHE A 177 -13.76 19.56 -14.06
C PHE A 177 -12.47 19.37 -14.87
N ASN A 178 -12.57 18.94 -16.13
CA ASN A 178 -11.40 18.75 -17.00
C ASN A 178 -10.63 20.05 -17.24
N ASN A 179 -11.32 21.18 -17.45
CA ASN A 179 -10.67 22.47 -17.59
C ASN A 179 -9.92 22.86 -16.32
N ASN A 180 -10.56 22.71 -15.16
CA ASN A 180 -9.92 22.97 -13.87
C ASN A 180 -8.74 22.03 -13.63
N TYR A 181 -8.84 20.77 -14.04
CA TYR A 181 -7.78 19.79 -13.93
C TYR A 181 -6.53 20.24 -14.71
N MET A 182 -6.72 20.67 -15.95
CA MET A 182 -5.62 21.16 -16.80
C MET A 182 -5.00 22.47 -16.29
N LEU A 183 -5.77 23.30 -15.57
CA LEU A 183 -5.33 24.61 -15.07
C LEU A 183 -4.73 24.59 -13.67
N ASN A 184 -5.08 23.61 -12.83
CA ASN A 184 -4.72 23.61 -11.41
C ASN A 184 -3.79 22.46 -11.00
N VAL A 185 -3.69 21.37 -11.78
CA VAL A 185 -2.78 20.27 -11.44
C VAL A 185 -1.33 20.71 -11.70
N PRO A 186 -0.47 20.79 -10.66
CA PRO A 186 0.85 21.40 -10.78
C PRO A 186 1.74 20.76 -11.85
N GLU A 187 1.65 19.46 -12.03
CA GLU A 187 2.48 18.71 -12.98
C GLU A 187 2.14 19.04 -14.44
N ILE A 188 0.89 19.36 -14.70
CA ILE A 188 0.39 19.77 -16.02
C ILE A 188 0.77 21.22 -16.27
N VAL A 189 0.46 22.10 -15.31
CA VAL A 189 0.74 23.54 -15.40
C VAL A 189 2.23 23.80 -15.61
N ASN A 190 3.08 23.10 -14.86
CA ASN A 190 4.53 23.25 -14.94
C ASN A 190 5.16 22.42 -16.08
N LYS A 191 4.35 21.67 -16.86
CA LYS A 191 4.81 20.82 -17.97
C LYS A 191 5.85 19.77 -17.56
N VAL A 192 5.73 19.25 -16.34
CA VAL A 192 6.63 18.23 -15.77
C VAL A 192 5.99 16.86 -15.67
N PHE A 193 4.73 16.71 -16.09
CA PHE A 193 3.97 15.45 -15.98
C PHE A 193 4.74 14.22 -16.47
N ASN A 194 5.39 14.26 -17.64
CA ASN A 194 6.12 13.08 -18.15
C ASN A 194 7.31 12.69 -17.26
N ASN A 195 7.96 13.66 -16.61
CA ASN A 195 9.05 13.38 -15.68
C ASN A 195 8.50 12.80 -14.38
N MET A 196 7.43 13.39 -13.85
CA MET A 196 6.75 12.91 -12.62
C MET A 196 6.14 11.53 -12.81
N TYR A 197 5.53 11.27 -13.98
CA TYR A 197 5.01 9.97 -14.39
C TYR A 197 6.04 8.86 -14.24
N ASN A 198 7.23 9.04 -14.83
CA ASN A 198 8.29 8.05 -14.77
C ASN A 198 8.80 7.90 -13.33
N TYR A 199 8.93 9.02 -12.62
CA TYR A 199 9.47 9.01 -11.27
C TYR A 199 8.53 8.30 -10.29
N TYR A 200 7.23 8.63 -10.28
CA TYR A 200 6.23 7.96 -9.44
C TYR A 200 6.10 6.48 -9.75
N ASN A 201 6.07 6.10 -11.03
CA ASN A 201 5.98 4.69 -11.40
C ASN A 201 7.20 3.91 -10.89
N ASN A 202 8.41 4.45 -11.03
CA ASN A 202 9.63 3.79 -10.56
C ASN A 202 9.61 3.61 -9.05
N ILE A 203 9.31 4.66 -8.27
CA ILE A 203 9.29 4.54 -6.80
C ILE A 203 8.16 3.63 -6.30
N ALA A 204 7.01 3.59 -6.99
CA ALA A 204 5.90 2.70 -6.65
C ALA A 204 6.25 1.24 -6.97
N ILE A 205 6.92 0.99 -8.10
CA ILE A 205 7.44 -0.33 -8.46
C ILE A 205 8.50 -0.78 -7.45
N ASP A 206 9.48 0.06 -7.13
CA ASP A 206 10.52 -0.26 -6.15
C ASP A 206 9.92 -0.56 -4.77
N TYR A 207 8.88 0.18 -4.38
CA TYR A 207 8.13 -0.07 -3.16
C TYR A 207 7.43 -1.44 -3.18
N ASN A 208 6.74 -1.78 -4.27
CA ASN A 208 6.09 -3.08 -4.42
C ASN A 208 7.10 -4.24 -4.48
N ILE A 209 8.26 -4.05 -5.12
CA ILE A 209 9.36 -5.03 -5.11
C ILE A 209 9.80 -5.29 -3.67
N LYS A 210 10.02 -4.26 -2.85
CA LYS A 210 10.40 -4.43 -1.44
C LYS A 210 9.34 -5.16 -0.61
N ILE A 211 8.06 -4.93 -0.88
CA ILE A 211 6.99 -5.72 -0.25
C ILE A 211 7.10 -7.19 -0.66
N MET A 212 7.21 -7.48 -1.96
CA MET A 212 7.33 -8.84 -2.46
C MET A 212 8.58 -9.56 -1.92
N GLU A 213 9.72 -8.89 -1.87
CA GLU A 213 10.97 -9.44 -1.30
C GLU A 213 10.77 -9.85 0.16
N LYS A 214 10.11 -9.00 0.96
CA LYS A 214 9.78 -9.30 2.34
C LYS A 214 8.82 -10.48 2.47
N GLU A 215 7.76 -10.54 1.67
CA GLU A 215 6.83 -11.67 1.66
C GLU A 215 7.51 -12.99 1.24
N ILE A 216 8.45 -12.93 0.30
CA ILE A 216 9.25 -14.09 -0.12
C ILE A 216 10.18 -14.55 0.99
N GLU A 217 10.81 -13.63 1.74
CA GLU A 217 11.63 -13.95 2.90
C GLU A 217 10.81 -14.66 3.98
N GLU A 218 9.66 -14.09 4.35
CA GLU A 218 8.73 -14.69 5.33
C GLU A 218 8.23 -16.08 4.89
N LEU A 219 7.89 -16.25 3.61
CA LEU A 219 7.50 -17.56 3.06
C LEU A 219 8.67 -18.57 3.10
N SER A 220 9.88 -18.12 2.81
CA SER A 220 11.08 -18.96 2.84
C SER A 220 11.35 -19.51 4.24
N GLU A 221 11.17 -18.67 5.27
CA GLU A 221 11.23 -19.09 6.67
C GLU A 221 10.18 -20.16 7.00
N ILE A 222 8.92 -19.95 6.58
CA ILE A 222 7.83 -20.92 6.78
C ILE A 222 8.12 -22.26 6.10
N PHE A 223 8.65 -22.24 4.86
CA PHE A 223 8.99 -23.46 4.15
C PHE A 223 10.14 -24.22 4.82
N GLN A 224 11.13 -23.50 5.34
CA GLN A 224 12.22 -24.10 6.09
C GLN A 224 11.73 -24.75 7.39
N ASP A 225 10.83 -24.10 8.12
CA ASP A 225 10.22 -24.65 9.33
C ASP A 225 9.37 -25.88 9.04
N LYS A 226 8.56 -25.86 7.97
CA LYS A 226 7.80 -27.05 7.53
C LYS A 226 8.72 -28.21 7.17
N LYS A 227 9.84 -27.95 6.50
CA LYS A 227 10.85 -28.97 6.17
C LYS A 227 11.47 -29.56 7.45
N ASN A 228 11.80 -28.71 8.41
CA ASN A 228 12.31 -29.14 9.71
C ASN A 228 11.29 -30.02 10.45
N LEU A 229 10.00 -29.65 10.46
CA LEU A 229 8.93 -30.44 11.06
C LEU A 229 8.75 -31.81 10.39
N ILE A 230 8.72 -31.87 9.05
CA ILE A 230 8.59 -33.14 8.32
C ILE A 230 9.76 -34.07 8.65
N ASN A 231 10.99 -33.54 8.72
CA ASN A 231 12.17 -34.33 9.09
C ASN A 231 12.06 -34.86 10.53
N LEU A 232 11.50 -34.09 11.46
CA LEU A 232 11.29 -34.53 12.84
C LEU A 232 10.18 -35.58 12.95
N VAL A 233 9.08 -35.43 12.21
CA VAL A 233 8.02 -36.45 12.15
C VAL A 233 8.57 -37.77 11.59
N ALA A 234 9.45 -37.74 10.58
CA ALA A 234 10.10 -38.96 10.08
C ALA A 234 10.99 -39.67 11.13
N LEU A 235 11.36 -38.98 12.21
CA LEU A 235 12.14 -39.52 13.32
C LEU A 235 11.25 -39.99 14.50
N SER A 236 9.95 -39.69 14.52
CA SER A 236 9.08 -39.97 15.66
C SER A 236 8.99 -41.45 16.02
N ASP A 237 9.12 -42.32 15.02
CA ASP A 237 8.94 -43.77 15.18
C ASP A 237 10.27 -44.49 15.48
N LYS A 238 11.36 -43.74 15.69
CA LYS A 238 12.68 -44.30 16.02
C LYS A 238 12.79 -44.53 17.53
N GLU A 239 13.39 -45.67 17.89
CA GLU A 239 13.64 -46.04 19.27
C GLU A 239 14.45 -44.95 19.99
N GLY A 240 13.98 -44.53 21.17
CA GLY A 240 14.58 -43.44 21.96
C GLY A 240 14.16 -42.02 21.56
N MET A 241 13.38 -41.84 20.49
CA MET A 241 12.78 -40.54 20.16
C MET A 241 11.48 -40.33 20.94
N ASN A 242 11.42 -39.24 21.69
CA ASN A 242 10.22 -38.78 22.39
C ASN A 242 10.01 -37.28 22.15
N SER A 243 8.89 -36.74 22.63
CA SER A 243 8.51 -35.34 22.43
C SER A 243 9.59 -34.34 22.88
N ASP A 244 10.29 -34.62 23.98
CA ASP A 244 11.27 -33.71 24.57
C ASP A 244 12.56 -33.67 23.75
N VAL A 245 12.98 -34.84 23.25
CA VAL A 245 14.12 -34.97 22.33
C VAL A 245 13.82 -34.26 21.00
N LEU A 246 12.65 -34.51 20.41
CA LEU A 246 12.24 -33.87 19.15
C LEU A 246 12.12 -32.34 19.30
N THR A 247 11.59 -31.87 20.42
CA THR A 247 11.50 -30.43 20.74
C THR A 247 12.88 -29.80 20.89
N THR A 248 13.82 -30.51 21.51
CA THR A 248 15.21 -30.05 21.65
C THR A 248 15.90 -29.93 20.30
N ILE A 249 15.73 -30.92 19.42
CA ILE A 249 16.26 -30.90 18.06
C ILE A 249 15.64 -29.75 17.25
N TYR A 250 14.32 -29.55 17.33
CA TYR A 250 13.63 -28.44 16.66
C TYR A 250 14.21 -27.09 17.07
N LYS A 251 14.32 -26.81 18.37
CA LYS A 251 14.89 -25.56 18.91
C LYS A 251 16.30 -25.31 18.39
N TYR A 252 17.11 -26.36 18.25
CA TYR A 252 18.44 -26.25 17.65
C TYR A 252 18.37 -25.96 16.15
N LEU A 253 17.49 -26.59 15.38
CA LEU A 253 17.36 -26.37 13.93
C LEU A 253 16.88 -24.97 13.55
N VAL A 254 15.95 -24.40 14.34
CA VAL A 254 15.41 -23.04 14.11
C VAL A 254 16.28 -21.94 14.73
N SER A 255 17.27 -22.29 15.54
CA SER A 255 18.27 -21.32 16.01
C SER A 255 19.09 -20.79 14.84
N SER A 256 19.47 -19.52 14.88
CA SER A 256 20.28 -18.86 13.85
C SER A 256 21.59 -19.61 13.57
N GLU A 257 22.20 -20.19 14.60
CA GLU A 257 23.45 -20.96 14.51
C GLU A 257 23.24 -22.37 13.93
N GLY A 258 22.11 -23.02 14.24
CA GLY A 258 21.74 -24.32 13.68
C GLY A 258 21.30 -24.25 12.21
N ASN A 259 20.54 -23.23 11.84
CA ASN A 259 20.06 -23.03 10.46
C ASN A 259 21.25 -22.88 9.49
N LEU A 260 22.24 -22.05 9.84
CA LEU A 260 23.48 -21.87 9.06
C LEU A 260 24.30 -23.17 8.93
N ARG A 261 24.38 -23.97 10.00
CA ARG A 261 25.26 -25.14 10.06
C ARG A 261 24.69 -26.37 9.32
N TYR A 262 23.37 -26.56 9.33
CA TYR A 262 22.74 -27.77 8.83
C TYR A 262 22.01 -27.61 7.48
N ASN A 263 21.86 -26.39 6.96
CA ASN A 263 21.21 -26.14 5.67
C ASN A 263 21.78 -26.98 4.51
N LYS A 264 23.12 -27.16 4.47
CA LYS A 264 23.81 -27.98 3.46
C LYS A 264 23.52 -29.48 3.57
N ILE A 265 23.20 -29.98 4.77
CA ILE A 265 22.88 -31.39 5.02
C ILE A 265 21.40 -31.64 4.70
N ILE A 266 20.53 -30.72 5.10
CA ILE A 266 19.08 -30.76 4.82
C ILE A 266 18.80 -30.69 3.30
N ASN A 267 19.58 -29.92 2.55
CA ASN A 267 19.46 -29.87 1.08
C ASN A 267 19.92 -31.18 0.40
N LYS A 268 20.98 -31.83 0.90
CA LYS A 268 21.39 -33.17 0.43
C LYS A 268 20.34 -34.25 0.68
N LEU A 269 19.54 -34.14 1.74
CA LEU A 269 18.40 -35.05 1.99
C LEU A 269 17.26 -34.85 0.99
N THR A 270 17.08 -33.62 0.48
CA THR A 270 16.04 -33.32 -0.54
C THR A 270 16.45 -33.87 -1.91
N ASP A 271 17.74 -33.77 -2.26
CA ASP A 271 18.30 -34.41 -3.46
C ASP A 271 18.18 -35.95 -3.39
N CYS A 272 18.24 -36.54 -2.19
CA CYS A 272 17.98 -37.97 -2.00
C CYS A 272 16.51 -38.32 -2.19
N LYS A 273 15.57 -37.44 -1.81
CA LYS A 273 14.13 -37.64 -2.00
C LYS A 273 13.74 -37.59 -3.48
N ASN A 274 14.30 -36.65 -4.24
CA ASN A 274 14.11 -36.57 -5.70
C ASN A 274 14.72 -37.77 -6.43
N LYS A 275 15.87 -38.30 -5.98
CA LYS A 275 16.43 -39.54 -6.53
C LYS A 275 15.55 -40.76 -6.22
N LEU A 276 14.90 -40.81 -5.07
CA LEU A 276 13.97 -41.87 -4.71
C LEU A 276 12.68 -41.80 -5.55
N GLU A 277 12.10 -40.63 -5.77
CA GLU A 277 10.93 -40.47 -6.65
C GLU A 277 11.22 -40.82 -8.11
N ILE A 278 12.38 -40.41 -8.65
CA ILE A 278 12.84 -40.80 -9.99
C ILE A 278 13.04 -42.32 -10.09
N ASN A 279 13.67 -42.95 -9.09
CA ASN A 279 13.87 -44.40 -9.08
C ASN A 279 12.56 -45.18 -8.90
N THR A 280 11.58 -44.62 -8.20
CA THR A 280 10.26 -45.25 -8.03
C THR A 280 9.46 -45.20 -9.33
N GLN A 281 9.57 -44.11 -10.11
CA GLN A 281 8.97 -44.01 -11.45
C GLN A 281 9.61 -44.97 -12.46
N ILE A 282 10.93 -45.20 -12.39
CA ILE A 282 11.65 -46.16 -13.23
C ILE A 282 11.28 -47.62 -12.89
N LEU A 283 10.99 -47.92 -11.63
CA LEU A 283 10.58 -49.26 -11.19
C LEU A 283 9.09 -49.56 -11.42
N SER A 284 8.29 -48.54 -11.76
CA SER A 284 6.85 -48.66 -12.08
C SER A 284 6.53 -48.65 -13.58
N ALA A 285 7.55 -48.63 -14.45
CA ALA A 285 7.44 -48.73 -15.91
C ALA A 285 7.82 -50.13 -16.40
#